data_AF-A0A4P6EKR6-F1
#
_entry.id   AF-A0A4P6EKR6-F1
#
_cell.length_a   1.000
_cell.length_b   1.000
_cell.length_c   1.000
_cell.angle_alpha   90.00
_cell.angle_beta   90.00
_cell.angle_gamma   90.00
#
_symmetry.space_group_name_H-M   'P 1'
#
loop_
_entity.id
_entity.type
_entity.pdbx_description
1 polymer ?
#
loop_
_entity_poly.entity_id
_entity_poly.type
_entity_poly.pdbx_seq_one_letter_code
_entity_poly.pdbx_strand_id
1 'polypeptide(L)'
;MRATRHAFGEAGRNTLAAPFLYGALLIAVALVTAAAAFADLTAIARVVAAERAFLDAGGEIVRATHTDGRIDARACAAIADIEGVTAASAVTTHQARLAGRPGHPQNVMTATPGLEDVIDAPTLQPGQILTSVRALDRWSWQTGTQIQLLPAHHGMASELWEPPAELLTTAGTANLGRLGDGADSTLIIPAAPSAPPTNASCARSPQRWILSPPSCPHSSARPNPQTSPSNARSPSASSAPTPPASSPAVPPATPASPPEPPPGSCSPSSPGPDGSDQPSTPPSACPGPQA
;
A
#
# COMPACT_ATOMS: atom_id res chain seq x y z
N MET A 1 -45.49 -7.78 -21.48
CA MET A 1 -46.10 -8.39 -20.27
C MET A 1 -46.81 -9.73 -20.50
N ARG A 2 -47.41 -10.03 -21.66
CA ARG A 2 -48.03 -11.36 -21.91
C ARG A 2 -47.01 -12.49 -22.08
N ALA A 3 -45.87 -12.22 -22.73
CA ALA A 3 -44.80 -13.19 -22.94
C ALA A 3 -44.14 -13.68 -21.64
N THR A 4 -43.92 -12.79 -20.67
CA THR A 4 -43.31 -13.17 -19.38
C THR A 4 -44.20 -14.10 -18.58
N ARG A 5 -45.52 -13.91 -18.59
CA ARG A 5 -46.47 -14.80 -17.90
C ARG A 5 -46.51 -16.21 -18.48
N HIS A 6 -46.36 -16.36 -19.80
CA HIS A 6 -46.30 -17.68 -20.44
C HIS A 6 -45.01 -18.42 -20.05
N ALA A 7 -43.87 -17.72 -20.07
CA ALA A 7 -42.58 -18.28 -19.68
C ALA A 7 -42.57 -18.77 -18.22
N PHE A 8 -43.16 -18.03 -17.28
CA PHE A 8 -43.28 -18.47 -15.88
C PHE A 8 -44.19 -19.70 -15.71
N GLY A 9 -45.27 -19.80 -16.50
CA GLY A 9 -46.18 -20.95 -16.47
C GLY A 9 -45.53 -22.25 -16.95
N GLU A 10 -44.72 -22.18 -18.02
CA GLU A 10 -43.96 -23.33 -18.52
C GLU A 10 -42.82 -23.73 -17.58
N ALA A 11 -42.11 -22.75 -17.01
CA ALA A 11 -41.07 -23.01 -16.01
C ALA A 11 -41.63 -23.75 -14.78
N GLY A 12 -42.78 -23.34 -14.26
CA GLY A 12 -43.41 -24.01 -13.11
C GLY A 12 -43.82 -25.45 -13.40
N ARG A 13 -44.34 -25.74 -14.60
CA ARG A 13 -44.67 -27.12 -15.02
C ARG A 13 -43.43 -28.00 -15.14
N ASN A 14 -42.35 -27.48 -15.72
CA ASN A 14 -41.08 -28.20 -15.80
C ASN A 14 -40.49 -28.50 -14.41
N THR A 15 -40.75 -27.64 -13.42
CA THR A 15 -40.28 -27.84 -12.04
C THR A 15 -40.97 -29.04 -11.38
N LEU A 16 -42.26 -29.26 -11.67
CA LEU A 16 -43.04 -30.39 -11.15
C LEU A 16 -42.69 -31.72 -11.82
N ALA A 17 -42.13 -31.72 -13.03
CA ALA A 17 -41.80 -32.93 -13.78
C ALA A 17 -40.58 -33.68 -13.23
N ALA A 18 -39.69 -33.01 -12.49
CA ALA A 18 -38.47 -33.62 -11.94
C ALA A 18 -38.13 -33.08 -10.54
N PRO A 19 -39.00 -33.23 -9.53
CA PRO A 19 -38.89 -32.54 -8.25
C PRO A 19 -37.58 -32.80 -7.51
N PHE A 20 -37.01 -34.00 -7.65
CA PHE A 20 -35.72 -34.35 -7.06
C PHE A 20 -34.54 -33.56 -7.64
N LEU A 21 -34.51 -33.36 -8.97
CA LEU A 21 -33.44 -32.62 -9.62
C LEU A 21 -33.49 -31.13 -9.24
N TYR A 22 -34.68 -30.53 -9.24
CA TYR A 22 -34.87 -29.14 -8.82
C TYR A 22 -34.58 -28.95 -7.33
N GLY A 23 -35.01 -29.89 -6.48
CA GLY A 23 -34.69 -29.88 -5.05
C GLY A 23 -33.18 -29.94 -4.81
N ALA A 24 -32.48 -30.86 -5.48
CA ALA A 24 -31.02 -30.98 -5.39
C ALA A 24 -30.32 -29.69 -5.88
N LEU A 25 -30.78 -29.10 -6.99
CA LEU A 25 -30.24 -27.84 -7.50
C LEU A 25 -30.46 -26.68 -6.52
N LEU A 26 -31.66 -26.54 -5.95
CA LEU A 26 -31.96 -25.50 -4.96
C LEU A 26 -31.11 -25.64 -3.71
N ILE A 27 -30.93 -26.87 -3.22
CA ILE A 27 -30.04 -27.14 -2.08
C ILE A 27 -28.60 -26.77 -2.44
N ALA A 28 -28.13 -27.15 -3.63
CA ALA A 28 -26.77 -26.79 -4.07
C ALA A 28 -26.57 -25.27 -4.14
N VAL A 29 -27.51 -24.53 -4.72
CA VAL A 29 -27.48 -23.06 -4.77
C VAL A 29 -27.53 -22.46 -3.36
N ALA A 30 -28.40 -22.97 -2.49
CA ALA A 30 -28.50 -22.52 -1.11
C ALA A 30 -27.21 -22.77 -0.32
N LEU A 31 -26.56 -23.92 -0.51
CA LEU A 31 -25.30 -24.24 0.13
C LEU A 31 -24.16 -23.35 -0.37
N VAL A 32 -24.07 -23.12 -1.68
CA VAL A 32 -23.04 -22.24 -2.28
C VAL A 32 -23.20 -20.80 -1.79
N THR A 33 -24.44 -20.29 -1.80
CA THR A 33 -24.73 -18.92 -1.32
C THR A 33 -24.51 -18.79 0.19
N ALA A 34 -24.91 -19.79 0.99
CA ALA A 34 -24.65 -19.81 2.42
C ALA A 34 -23.15 -19.90 2.73
N ALA A 35 -22.38 -20.69 1.99
CA ALA A 35 -20.93 -20.78 2.15
C ALA A 35 -20.24 -19.45 1.83
N ALA A 36 -20.63 -18.77 0.76
CA ALA A 36 -20.12 -17.44 0.42
C ALA A 36 -20.45 -16.41 1.52
N ALA A 37 -21.72 -16.36 1.95
CA ALA A 37 -22.14 -15.46 3.03
C ALA A 37 -21.41 -15.77 4.36
N PHE A 38 -21.18 -17.04 4.67
CA PHE A 38 -20.41 -17.44 5.84
C PHE A 38 -18.95 -16.98 5.74
N ALA A 39 -18.32 -17.14 4.57
CA ALA A 39 -16.96 -16.65 4.34
C ALA A 39 -16.87 -15.13 4.58
N ASP A 40 -17.81 -14.35 4.03
CA ASP A 40 -17.87 -12.90 4.24
C ASP A 40 -18.07 -12.52 5.71
N LEU A 41 -18.98 -13.20 6.42
CA LEU A 41 -19.19 -12.99 7.85
C LEU A 41 -17.93 -13.31 8.67
N THR A 42 -17.18 -14.36 8.32
CA THR A 42 -15.91 -14.65 9.01
C THR A 42 -14.84 -13.61 8.74
N ALA A 43 -14.78 -13.05 7.51
CA ALA A 43 -13.87 -11.97 7.18
C ALA A 43 -14.21 -10.69 7.98
N ILE A 44 -15.49 -10.32 8.03
CA ILE A 44 -15.98 -9.17 8.81
C ILE A 44 -15.69 -9.37 10.30
N ALA A 45 -15.99 -10.56 10.84
CA ALA A 45 -15.74 -10.86 12.25
C ALA A 45 -14.25 -10.74 12.62
N ARG A 46 -13.33 -11.15 11.72
CA ARG A 46 -11.88 -10.98 11.92
C ARG A 46 -11.47 -9.51 11.93
N VAL A 47 -12.03 -8.69 11.04
CA VAL A 47 -11.76 -7.25 11.01
C VAL A 47 -12.23 -6.58 12.29
N VAL A 48 -13.47 -6.86 12.73
CA VAL A 48 -14.03 -6.32 13.99
C VAL A 48 -13.24 -6.77 15.21
N ALA A 49 -12.80 -8.04 15.25
CA ALA A 49 -11.96 -8.53 16.34
C ALA A 49 -10.58 -7.86 16.36
N ALA A 50 -9.96 -7.62 15.19
CA ALA A 50 -8.69 -6.91 15.09
C ALA A 50 -8.82 -5.43 15.50
N GLU A 51 -9.91 -4.76 15.10
CA GLU A 51 -10.23 -3.39 15.50
C GLU A 51 -10.40 -3.29 17.02
N ARG A 52 -11.19 -4.18 17.62
CA ARG A 52 -11.35 -4.22 19.08
C ARG A 52 -10.03 -4.47 19.81
N ALA A 53 -9.22 -5.41 19.34
CA ALA A 53 -7.90 -5.66 19.94
C ALA A 53 -6.98 -4.44 19.87
N PHE A 54 -7.05 -3.65 18.78
CA PHE A 54 -6.31 -2.40 18.65
C PHE A 54 -6.81 -1.32 19.63
N LEU A 55 -8.13 -1.15 19.75
CA LEU A 55 -8.75 -0.21 20.68
C LEU A 55 -8.50 -0.61 22.16
N ASP A 56 -8.60 -1.90 22.48
CA ASP A 56 -8.34 -2.46 23.81
C ASP A 56 -6.87 -2.32 24.21
N ALA A 57 -5.95 -2.30 23.23
CA ALA A 57 -4.55 -1.96 23.44
C ALA A 57 -4.30 -0.45 23.64
N GLY A 58 -5.35 0.37 23.62
CA GLY A 58 -5.28 1.83 23.73
C GLY A 58 -4.93 2.54 22.43
N GLY A 59 -5.03 1.86 21.28
CA GLY A 59 -4.73 2.44 19.97
C GLY A 59 -5.76 3.50 19.57
N GLU A 60 -5.30 4.71 19.29
CA GLU A 60 -6.11 5.79 18.72
C GLU A 60 -5.46 6.30 17.44
N ILE A 61 -6.21 6.34 16.33
CA ILE A 61 -5.73 6.89 15.06
C ILE A 61 -6.39 8.25 14.86
N VAL A 62 -5.60 9.32 15.02
CA VAL A 62 -6.05 10.68 14.73
C VAL A 62 -5.63 11.06 13.32
N ARG A 63 -6.60 11.23 12.43
CA ARG A 63 -6.37 11.70 11.06
C ARG A 63 -6.74 13.17 10.96
N ALA A 64 -5.75 14.02 10.76
CA ALA A 64 -5.96 15.40 10.34
C ALA A 64 -5.88 15.50 8.82
N THR A 65 -6.87 16.16 8.20
CA THR A 65 -6.86 16.47 6.76
C THR A 65 -6.84 17.98 6.57
N HIS A 66 -6.01 18.45 5.64
CA HIS A 66 -5.94 19.85 5.26
C HIS A 66 -6.35 19.98 3.79
N THR A 67 -7.45 20.68 3.51
CA THR A 67 -8.02 20.76 2.16
C THR A 67 -7.27 21.73 1.24
N ASP A 68 -6.66 22.78 1.82
CA ASP A 68 -6.18 23.94 1.05
C ASP A 68 -4.67 24.18 1.19
N GLY A 69 -3.89 23.15 1.55
CA GLY A 69 -2.47 23.37 1.82
C GLY A 69 -1.68 22.15 2.26
N ARG A 70 -0.37 22.36 2.35
CA ARG A 70 0.62 21.35 2.74
C ARG A 70 0.62 21.20 4.26
N ILE A 71 0.65 19.96 4.73
CA ILE A 71 0.92 19.69 6.15
C ILE A 71 2.38 20.02 6.42
N ASP A 72 2.65 20.86 7.43
CA ASP A 72 4.03 21.16 7.84
C ASP A 72 4.66 19.88 8.42
N ALA A 73 5.63 19.33 7.68
CA ALA A 73 6.33 18.12 8.10
C ALA A 73 7.03 18.28 9.46
N ARG A 74 7.44 19.50 9.85
CA ARG A 74 8.04 19.75 11.16
C ARG A 74 7.00 19.64 12.27
N ALA A 75 5.81 20.19 12.05
CA ALA A 75 4.70 20.04 12.98
C ALA A 75 4.30 18.56 13.13
N CYS A 76 4.30 17.80 12.02
CA CYS A 76 4.04 16.36 12.07
C CYS A 76 5.14 15.60 12.84
N ALA A 77 6.41 15.91 12.61
CA ALA A 77 7.52 15.30 13.36
C ALA A 77 7.41 15.60 14.87
N ALA A 78 7.04 16.82 15.24
CA ALA A 78 6.85 17.18 16.66
C ALA A 78 5.71 16.41 17.34
N ILE A 79 4.71 15.93 16.58
CA ILE A 79 3.63 15.09 17.13
C ILE A 79 4.18 13.72 17.53
N ALA A 80 5.18 13.19 16.82
CA ALA A 80 5.81 11.92 17.17
C ALA A 80 6.55 11.97 18.53
N ASP A 81 6.91 13.16 19.00
CA ASP A 81 7.57 13.36 20.29
C ASP A 81 6.59 13.45 21.49
N ILE A 82 5.27 13.43 21.25
CA ILE A 82 4.25 13.51 22.30
C ILE A 82 4.12 12.15 23.00
N GLU A 83 4.14 12.14 24.34
CA GLU A 83 3.96 10.92 25.13
C GLU A 83 2.65 10.20 24.76
N GLY A 84 2.76 8.90 24.44
CA GLY A 84 1.64 8.08 23.99
C GLY A 84 1.48 7.97 22.47
N VAL A 85 2.12 8.85 21.69
CA VAL A 85 2.14 8.73 20.22
C VAL A 85 3.19 7.69 19.81
N THR A 86 2.75 6.58 19.22
CA THR A 86 3.67 5.52 18.76
C THR A 86 4.36 5.89 17.45
N ALA A 87 3.63 6.54 16.52
CA ALA A 87 4.16 7.02 15.26
C ALA A 87 3.27 8.15 14.72
N ALA A 88 3.87 9.08 13.99
CA ALA A 88 3.16 10.12 13.26
C ALA A 88 3.80 10.31 11.89
N SER A 89 2.98 10.43 10.85
CA SER A 89 3.46 10.74 9.50
C SER A 89 2.45 11.57 8.73
N ALA A 90 2.98 12.52 7.96
CA ALA A 90 2.21 13.31 7.02
C ALA A 90 2.31 12.66 5.64
N VAL A 91 1.17 12.39 5.04
CA VAL A 91 1.06 11.86 3.68
C VAL A 91 0.46 12.90 2.75
N THR A 92 1.01 12.99 1.54
CA THR A 92 0.47 13.82 0.46
C THR A 92 0.37 12.98 -0.79
N THR A 93 -0.79 13.01 -1.44
CA THR A 93 -1.05 12.21 -2.64
C THR A 93 -0.91 13.08 -3.88
N HIS A 94 -0.24 12.53 -4.88
CA HIS A 94 0.04 13.11 -6.18
C HIS A 94 -0.30 12.12 -7.28
N GLN A 95 -0.29 12.60 -8.51
CA GLN A 95 -0.32 11.76 -9.69
C GLN A 95 0.96 11.93 -10.49
N ALA A 96 1.55 10.82 -10.91
CA ALA A 96 2.68 10.76 -11.82
C ALA A 96 2.33 9.92 -13.05
N ARG A 97 3.17 9.98 -14.07
CA ARG A 97 3.23 8.97 -15.13
C ARG A 97 4.47 8.12 -14.93
N LEU A 98 4.44 6.89 -15.44
CA LEU A 98 5.61 6.02 -15.46
C LEU A 98 6.30 6.13 -16.82
N ALA A 99 7.63 6.27 -16.81
CA ALA A 99 8.42 6.19 -18.05
C ALA A 99 8.21 4.82 -18.71
N GLY A 100 8.04 4.81 -20.04
CA GLY A 100 7.70 3.60 -20.80
C GLY A 100 6.22 3.16 -20.69
N ARG A 101 5.40 3.85 -19.88
CA ARG A 101 3.94 3.62 -19.72
C ARG A 101 3.16 4.94 -19.59
N PRO A 102 3.28 5.88 -20.54
CA PRO A 102 2.73 7.23 -20.40
C PRO A 102 1.19 7.32 -20.36
N GLY A 103 0.48 6.27 -20.80
CA GLY A 103 -0.98 6.25 -20.88
C GLY A 103 -1.71 5.95 -19.56
N HIS A 104 -0.99 5.62 -18.49
CA HIS A 104 -1.60 5.27 -17.21
C HIS A 104 -1.06 6.17 -16.09
N PRO A 105 -1.87 7.11 -15.57
CA PRO A 105 -1.49 7.84 -14.38
C PRO A 105 -1.36 6.86 -13.21
N GLN A 106 -0.35 7.11 -12.39
CA GLN A 106 0.03 6.33 -11.23
C GLN A 106 -0.14 7.23 -10.01
N ASN A 107 -0.92 6.76 -9.04
CA ASN A 107 -1.02 7.44 -7.75
C ASN A 107 0.32 7.29 -7.02
N VAL A 108 0.84 8.41 -6.55
CA VAL A 108 2.09 8.49 -5.80
C VAL A 108 1.79 9.19 -4.48
N MET A 109 2.23 8.62 -3.38
CA MET A 109 2.12 9.21 -2.06
C MET A 109 3.52 9.58 -1.59
N THR A 110 3.71 10.85 -1.26
CA THR A 110 4.90 11.29 -0.54
C THR A 110 4.61 11.25 0.95
N ALA A 111 5.50 10.67 1.74
CA ALA A 111 5.29 10.51 3.19
C ALA A 111 6.50 11.01 3.99
N THR A 112 6.26 11.64 5.15
CA THR A 112 7.35 11.93 6.09
C THR A 112 7.82 10.66 6.78
N PRO A 113 9.06 10.64 7.34
CA PRO A 113 9.53 9.52 8.15
C PRO A 113 8.52 9.12 9.23
N GLY A 114 8.48 7.83 9.55
CA GLY A 114 7.55 7.24 10.52
C GLY A 114 6.32 6.59 9.90
N LEU A 115 6.08 6.79 8.59
CA LEU A 115 5.03 6.03 7.89
C LEU A 115 5.35 4.54 7.89
N GLU A 116 6.63 4.19 7.73
CA GLU A 116 7.10 2.81 7.68
C GLU A 116 6.75 2.05 8.95
N ASP A 117 6.87 2.70 10.12
CA ASP A 117 6.50 2.11 11.41
C ASP A 117 4.98 1.89 11.51
N VAL A 118 4.17 2.80 10.94
CA VAL A 118 2.69 2.67 10.92
C VAL A 118 2.24 1.50 10.05
N ILE A 119 2.91 1.26 8.91
CA ILE A 119 2.53 0.23 7.95
C ILE A 119 3.36 -1.06 8.05
N ASP A 120 4.24 -1.15 9.05
CA ASP A 120 5.18 -2.26 9.27
C ASP A 120 6.03 -2.57 8.01
N ALA A 121 6.57 -1.52 7.40
CA ALA A 121 7.39 -1.58 6.20
C ALA A 121 8.89 -1.43 6.51
N PRO A 122 9.78 -1.93 5.64
CA PRO A 122 11.21 -1.72 5.81
C PRO A 122 11.59 -0.23 5.66
N THR A 123 12.57 0.21 6.44
CA THR A 123 13.15 1.56 6.34
C THR A 123 13.71 1.81 4.94
N LEU A 124 13.28 2.91 4.31
CA LEU A 124 13.70 3.27 2.97
C LEU A 124 15.00 4.09 2.95
N GLN A 125 15.88 3.74 1.99
CA GLN A 125 17.07 4.53 1.67
C GLN A 125 16.74 5.63 0.64
N PRO A 126 17.60 6.66 0.49
CA PRO A 126 17.46 7.63 -0.59
C PRO A 126 17.34 6.95 -1.97
N GLY A 127 16.39 7.41 -2.79
CA GLY A 127 16.12 6.83 -4.11
C GLY A 127 15.34 5.50 -4.09
N GLN A 128 14.93 5.03 -2.91
CA GLN A 128 14.06 3.87 -2.79
C GLN A 128 12.59 4.26 -2.63
N ILE A 129 11.71 3.34 -3.04
CA ILE A 129 10.25 3.47 -2.90
C ILE A 129 9.64 2.18 -2.38
N LEU A 130 8.48 2.29 -1.74
CA LEU A 130 7.61 1.14 -1.46
C LEU A 130 6.50 1.09 -2.51
N THR A 131 6.13 -0.13 -2.90
CA THR A 131 5.02 -0.36 -3.81
C THR A 131 3.88 -1.05 -3.06
N SER A 132 2.64 -0.73 -3.43
CA SER A 132 1.52 -1.60 -3.05
C SER A 132 1.63 -2.94 -3.77
N VAL A 133 1.10 -3.99 -3.14
CA VAL A 133 1.04 -5.34 -3.74
C VAL A 133 0.34 -5.30 -5.10
N ARG A 134 -0.79 -4.58 -5.24
CA ARG A 134 -1.48 -4.49 -6.53
C ARG A 134 -0.70 -3.72 -7.59
N ALA A 135 0.04 -2.67 -7.21
CA ALA A 135 0.90 -1.97 -8.17
C ALA A 135 2.02 -2.89 -8.65
N LEU A 136 2.62 -3.66 -7.73
CA LEU A 136 3.63 -4.64 -8.06
C LEU A 136 3.09 -5.69 -9.05
N ASP A 137 1.94 -6.29 -8.77
CA ASP A 137 1.31 -7.29 -9.63
C ASP A 137 0.91 -6.72 -11.00
N ARG A 138 0.23 -5.56 -11.00
CA ARG A 138 -0.25 -4.88 -12.21
C ARG A 138 0.88 -4.57 -13.18
N TRP A 139 2.03 -4.15 -12.65
CA TRP A 139 3.17 -3.77 -13.46
C TRP A 139 4.22 -4.88 -13.59
N SER A 140 3.99 -6.03 -12.94
CA SER A 140 4.92 -7.16 -12.87
C SER A 140 6.31 -6.74 -12.39
N TRP A 141 6.35 -5.80 -11.43
CA TRP A 141 7.59 -5.35 -10.82
C TRP A 141 8.09 -6.36 -9.79
N GLN A 142 9.36 -6.25 -9.45
CA GLN A 142 10.01 -7.00 -8.37
C GLN A 142 10.80 -6.03 -7.50
N THR A 143 11.21 -6.43 -6.30
CA THR A 143 12.19 -5.67 -5.52
C THR A 143 13.47 -5.47 -6.33
N GLY A 144 14.00 -4.25 -6.34
CA GLY A 144 15.15 -3.86 -7.16
C GLY A 144 14.81 -3.31 -8.54
N THR A 145 13.53 -3.29 -8.93
CA THR A 145 13.09 -2.71 -10.21
C THR A 145 13.31 -1.20 -10.19
N GLN A 146 13.96 -0.69 -11.23
CA GLN A 146 14.15 0.73 -11.43
C GLN A 146 12.94 1.33 -12.16
N ILE A 147 12.40 2.41 -11.63
CA ILE A 147 11.30 3.15 -12.23
C ILE A 147 11.67 4.62 -12.35
N GLN A 148 11.19 5.27 -13.41
CA GLN A 148 11.28 6.72 -13.55
C GLN A 148 9.88 7.30 -13.58
N LEU A 149 9.67 8.33 -12.75
CA LEU A 149 8.41 9.05 -12.69
C LEU A 149 8.51 10.29 -13.59
N LEU A 150 7.45 10.53 -14.34
CA LEU A 150 7.29 11.68 -15.22
C LEU A 150 6.14 12.55 -14.68
N PRO A 151 6.22 13.88 -14.81
CA PRO A 151 5.16 14.77 -14.37
C PRO A 151 3.82 14.41 -15.02
N ALA A 152 2.76 14.28 -14.22
CA ALA A 152 1.41 14.19 -14.75
C ALA A 152 1.04 15.53 -15.38
N HIS A 153 1.00 15.58 -16.72
CA HIS A 153 0.56 16.77 -17.42
C HIS A 153 -0.95 16.95 -17.21
N HIS A 154 -1.36 17.71 -16.20
CA HIS A 154 -2.75 18.09 -15.99
C HIS A 154 -2.88 19.60 -16.06
N GLY A 155 -3.53 20.06 -17.14
CA GLY A 155 -3.63 21.46 -17.55
C GLY A 155 -4.52 22.34 -16.67
N MET A 156 -4.72 22.02 -15.40
CA MET A 156 -5.48 22.86 -14.47
C MET A 156 -4.86 22.84 -13.08
N ALA A 157 -4.15 23.94 -12.76
CA ALA A 157 -3.95 24.60 -11.45
C ALA A 157 -3.75 23.77 -10.16
N SER A 158 -3.46 22.47 -10.25
CA SER A 158 -3.06 21.65 -9.12
C SER A 158 -1.58 21.93 -8.89
N GLU A 159 -1.22 22.28 -7.65
CA GLU A 159 0.14 22.60 -7.21
C GLU A 159 1.16 21.70 -7.95
N LEU A 160 2.06 22.30 -8.75
CA LEU A 160 2.97 21.56 -9.62
C LEU A 160 3.93 20.74 -8.75
N TRP A 161 3.57 19.49 -8.47
CA TRP A 161 4.47 18.54 -7.86
C TRP A 161 5.40 17.99 -8.94
N GLU A 162 6.68 18.27 -8.79
CA GLU A 162 7.72 17.73 -9.67
C GLU A 162 8.21 16.40 -9.08
N PRO A 163 7.97 15.26 -9.77
CA PRO A 163 8.50 13.99 -9.32
C PRO A 163 10.05 14.02 -9.36
N PRO A 164 10.73 13.22 -8.52
CA PRO A 164 12.18 13.07 -8.60
C PRO A 164 12.61 12.69 -10.02
N ALA A 165 13.56 13.43 -10.59
CA ALA A 165 14.07 13.17 -11.94
C ALA A 165 14.92 11.88 -12.02
N GLU A 166 15.42 11.43 -10.88
CA GLU A 166 16.28 10.26 -10.71
C GLU A 166 15.50 8.95 -10.83
N LEU A 167 16.21 7.87 -11.17
CA LEU A 167 15.65 6.52 -11.16
C LEU A 167 15.42 6.07 -9.72
N LEU A 168 14.20 5.65 -9.43
CA LEU A 168 13.78 5.15 -8.14
C LEU A 168 13.83 3.62 -8.15
N THR A 169 14.25 3.00 -7.06
CA THR A 169 14.35 1.54 -6.93
C THR A 169 13.28 1.02 -5.97
N THR A 170 12.51 0.01 -6.37
CA THR A 170 11.54 -0.65 -5.49
C THR A 170 12.26 -1.38 -4.36
N ALA A 171 12.10 -0.95 -3.11
CA ALA A 171 12.73 -1.60 -1.95
C ALA A 171 11.92 -2.76 -1.40
N GLY A 172 10.60 -2.74 -1.59
CA GLY A 172 9.70 -3.79 -1.11
C GLY A 172 8.24 -3.46 -1.36
N THR A 173 7.38 -4.34 -0.86
CA THR A 173 5.93 -4.18 -0.89
C THR A 173 5.39 -3.87 0.49
N ALA A 174 4.32 -3.09 0.55
CA ALA A 174 3.55 -2.86 1.76
C ALA A 174 2.06 -3.02 1.49
N ASN A 175 1.31 -3.47 2.49
CA ASN A 175 -0.15 -3.55 2.40
C ASN A 175 -0.75 -2.16 2.68
N LEU A 176 -0.85 -1.37 1.61
CA LEU A 176 -1.33 0.01 1.68
C LEU A 176 -2.85 0.13 1.85
N GLY A 177 -3.61 -0.97 1.79
CA GLY A 177 -5.06 -0.92 1.99
C GLY A 177 -5.47 -0.40 3.36
N ARG A 178 -4.57 -0.46 4.35
CA ARG A 178 -4.75 0.16 5.67
C ARG A 178 -4.83 1.70 5.62
N LEU A 179 -4.30 2.32 4.57
CA LEU A 179 -4.34 3.77 4.37
C LEU A 179 -5.62 4.23 3.62
N GLY A 180 -6.45 3.30 3.14
CA GLY A 180 -7.75 3.55 2.49
C GLY A 180 -7.84 3.07 1.03
N ASP A 181 -9.05 3.09 0.49
CA ASP A 181 -9.41 2.44 -0.80
C ASP A 181 -8.64 2.92 -2.04
N GLY A 182 -7.98 4.07 -1.97
CA GLY A 182 -7.13 4.60 -3.06
C GLY A 182 -5.65 4.21 -2.96
N ALA A 183 -5.20 3.77 -1.78
CA ALA A 183 -3.79 3.50 -1.50
C ALA A 183 -3.32 2.13 -2.04
N ASP A 184 -4.27 1.22 -2.30
CA ASP A 184 -4.04 -0.15 -2.81
C ASP A 184 -3.24 -0.25 -4.10
N SER A 185 -3.19 0.81 -4.90
CA SER A 185 -2.44 0.86 -6.16
C SER A 185 -1.36 1.94 -6.15
N THR A 186 -1.02 2.49 -4.99
CA THR A 186 -0.15 3.66 -4.84
C THR A 186 1.33 3.26 -4.70
N LEU A 187 2.22 4.18 -5.08
CA LEU A 187 3.66 4.13 -4.81
C LEU A 187 3.99 5.09 -3.67
N ILE A 188 4.77 4.68 -2.69
CA ILE A 188 5.21 5.56 -1.61
C ILE A 188 6.64 6.01 -1.87
N ILE A 189 6.84 7.33 -1.86
CA ILE A 189 8.14 7.99 -1.92
C ILE A 189 8.39 8.67 -0.57
N PRO A 190 9.52 8.38 0.10
CA PRO A 190 9.87 9.08 1.32
C PRO A 190 10.18 10.55 0.99
N ALA A 191 9.52 11.48 1.67
CA ALA A 191 9.72 12.92 1.54
C ALA A 191 11.05 13.37 2.17
N ALA A 192 11.66 12.54 3.01
CA ALA A 192 13.00 12.65 3.55
C ALA A 192 13.55 11.24 3.82
N PRO A 193 14.88 11.03 3.80
CA PRO A 193 15.45 9.73 4.14
C PRO A 193 15.06 9.31 5.57
N SER A 194 14.55 8.09 5.72
CA SER A 194 14.14 7.54 7.02
C SER A 194 15.33 6.97 7.80
N ALA A 195 16.39 6.57 7.11
CA ALA A 195 17.65 6.18 7.74
C ALA A 195 18.46 7.43 8.17
N PRO A 196 19.11 7.41 9.36
CA PRO A 196 20.04 8.47 9.73
C PRO A 196 21.12 8.59 8.65
N PRO A 197 21.55 9.81 8.29
CA PRO A 197 22.58 9.99 7.28
C PRO A 197 23.82 9.24 7.72
N THR A 198 24.22 8.22 6.96
CA THR A 198 25.52 7.59 7.17
C THR A 198 26.57 8.67 6.91
N ASN A 199 27.59 8.76 7.77
CA ASN A 199 28.55 9.88 7.90
C ASN A 199 29.34 10.29 6.62
N ALA A 200 29.00 9.76 5.44
CA ALA A 200 29.72 9.95 4.19
C ALA A 200 29.07 10.91 3.19
N SER A 201 27.84 11.38 3.39
CA SER A 201 27.12 12.12 2.33
C SER A 201 26.32 13.32 2.84
N CYS A 202 27.03 14.27 3.47
CA CYS A 202 26.72 15.69 3.28
C CYS A 202 27.21 16.19 1.89
N ALA A 203 27.04 15.37 0.86
CA ALA A 203 27.15 15.83 -0.51
C ALA A 203 25.92 16.71 -0.76
N ARG A 204 26.15 17.97 -1.13
CA ARG A 204 25.12 18.90 -1.57
C ARG A 204 24.33 18.28 -2.71
N SER A 205 23.28 17.54 -2.40
CA SER A 205 22.26 17.22 -3.38
C SER A 205 21.55 18.55 -3.69
N PRO A 206 21.49 18.99 -4.96
CA PRO A 206 20.73 20.18 -5.35
C PRO A 206 19.21 19.95 -5.27
N GLN A 207 18.75 18.79 -4.77
CA GLN A 207 17.36 18.61 -4.39
C GLN A 207 17.04 19.58 -3.25
N ARG A 208 16.43 20.70 -3.64
CA ARG A 208 15.73 21.65 -2.79
C ARG A 208 14.58 20.88 -2.14
N TRP A 209 14.89 20.10 -1.10
CA TRP A 209 13.88 19.47 -0.26
C TRP A 209 12.87 20.55 0.09
N ILE A 210 11.60 20.30 -0.22
CA ILE A 210 10.52 21.30 -0.13
C ILE A 210 10.24 21.69 1.34
N LEU A 211 10.94 21.05 2.27
CA LEU A 211 10.99 21.40 3.66
C LEU A 211 12.20 22.31 3.88
N SER A 212 11.94 23.53 4.35
CA SER A 212 12.97 24.48 4.79
C SER A 212 14.13 23.75 5.48
N PRO A 213 15.40 24.09 5.16
CA PRO A 213 16.54 23.25 5.51
C PRO A 213 16.59 22.97 7.01
N PRO A 214 16.88 21.73 7.45
CA PRO A 214 17.41 21.53 8.78
C PRO A 214 18.73 22.28 8.83
N SER A 215 18.84 23.25 9.73
CA SER A 215 20.10 23.92 10.04
C SER A 215 21.08 22.81 10.45
N CYS A 216 22.06 22.50 9.60
CA CYS A 216 23.16 21.64 10.02
C CYS A 216 23.75 22.27 11.29
N PRO A 217 23.89 21.52 12.40
CA PRO A 217 24.54 22.06 13.58
C PRO A 217 25.93 22.48 13.15
N HIS A 218 26.19 23.79 13.19
CA HIS A 218 27.54 24.30 13.02
C HIS A 218 28.35 23.73 14.18
N SER A 219 29.16 22.72 13.87
CA SER A 219 30.19 22.21 14.76
C SER A 219 31.27 23.28 14.87
N SER A 220 31.01 24.31 15.67
CA SER A 220 32.00 25.26 16.16
C SER A 220 32.45 24.83 17.56
N ALA A 221 32.87 23.57 17.69
CA ALA A 221 33.58 23.09 18.89
C ALA A 221 35.09 23.15 18.65
N ARG A 222 35.67 24.32 18.96
CA ARG A 222 37.11 24.45 19.22
C ARG A 222 37.40 23.69 20.53
N PRO A 223 38.41 22.81 20.59
CA PRO A 223 38.74 22.13 21.84
C PRO A 223 39.35 23.13 22.82
N ASN A 224 38.67 23.37 23.94
CA ASN A 224 39.22 24.08 25.08
C ASN A 224 39.78 23.03 26.06
N PRO A 225 41.10 23.01 26.34
CA PRO A 225 41.66 22.08 27.30
C PRO A 225 41.51 22.62 28.73
N GLN A 226 41.22 21.71 29.66
CA GLN A 226 41.40 21.82 31.12
C GLN A 226 40.41 22.71 31.88
N THR A 227 39.60 22.09 32.75
CA THR A 227 39.90 21.97 34.19
C THR A 227 38.85 21.09 34.88
N SER A 228 39.29 19.96 35.44
CA SER A 228 38.63 19.29 36.58
C SER A 228 39.08 20.00 37.86
N PRO A 229 38.24 20.11 38.92
CA PRO A 229 38.10 18.96 39.82
C PRO A 229 36.70 18.74 40.45
N SER A 230 36.44 17.46 40.72
CA SER A 230 35.93 16.89 41.97
C SER A 230 34.73 17.56 42.66
N ASN A 231 33.58 16.88 42.69
CA ASN A 231 32.93 16.60 43.97
C ASN A 231 32.00 15.39 43.89
N ALA A 232 32.24 14.47 44.82
CA ALA A 232 31.49 13.25 45.06
C ALA A 232 30.14 13.55 45.73
N ARG A 233 29.09 12.86 45.29
CA ARG A 233 27.94 12.53 46.15
C ARG A 233 27.28 11.24 45.71
N SER A 234 27.25 10.30 46.65
CA SER A 234 26.70 8.95 46.53
C SER A 234 25.20 8.90 46.25
N PRO A 235 24.69 7.81 45.63
CA PRO A 235 23.31 7.67 45.20
C PRO A 235 22.38 7.21 46.34
N SER A 236 21.16 7.74 46.37
CA SER A 236 20.05 7.17 47.12
C SER A 236 19.32 6.15 46.25
N ALA A 237 19.12 4.96 46.80
CA ALA A 237 18.42 3.85 46.18
C ALA A 237 16.98 4.23 45.82
N SER A 238 16.62 4.10 44.54
CA SER A 238 15.25 4.16 44.06
C SER A 238 14.78 2.74 43.77
N SER A 239 13.72 2.34 44.48
CA SER A 239 13.07 1.04 44.42
C SER A 239 12.66 0.67 43.00
N ALA A 240 13.02 -0.53 42.56
CA ALA A 240 12.61 -1.11 41.30
C ALA A 240 11.12 -1.51 41.33
N PRO A 241 10.33 -1.21 40.29
CA PRO A 241 8.96 -1.70 40.18
C PRO A 241 8.95 -3.21 39.86
N THR A 242 8.06 -3.92 40.57
CA THR A 242 7.74 -5.32 40.37
C THR A 242 7.16 -5.55 38.96
N PRO A 243 7.66 -6.53 38.18
CA PRO A 243 7.09 -6.83 36.87
C PRO A 243 5.68 -7.44 37.00
N PRO A 244 4.73 -7.08 36.12
CA PRO A 244 3.42 -7.71 36.09
C PRO A 244 3.51 -9.18 35.66
N ALA A 245 2.64 -10.00 36.26
CA ALA A 245 2.55 -11.43 36.03
C ALA A 245 2.34 -11.76 34.54
N SER A 246 3.14 -12.69 34.05
CA SER A 246 3.09 -13.20 32.67
C SER A 246 1.74 -13.87 32.40
N SER A 247 1.00 -13.32 31.43
CA SER A 247 -0.19 -13.98 30.87
C SER A 247 0.21 -15.31 30.19
N PRO A 248 -0.63 -16.36 30.29
CA PRO A 248 -0.35 -17.65 29.66
C PRO A 248 -0.32 -17.50 28.13
N ALA A 249 0.76 -17.98 27.53
CA ALA A 249 0.96 -18.02 26.09
C ALA A 249 -0.15 -18.84 25.43
N VAL A 250 -0.93 -18.20 24.55
CA VAL A 250 -1.86 -18.88 23.64
C VAL A 250 -1.01 -19.61 22.58
N PRO A 251 -1.13 -20.93 22.42
CA PRO A 251 -0.37 -21.64 21.40
C PRO A 251 -0.78 -21.17 19.99
N PRO A 252 0.17 -21.01 19.07
CA PRO A 252 -0.13 -20.59 17.70
C PRO A 252 -1.03 -21.64 17.02
N ALA A 253 -2.13 -21.17 16.44
CA ALA A 253 -3.01 -21.99 15.61
C ALA A 253 -2.22 -22.52 14.41
N THR A 254 -2.13 -23.85 14.30
CA THR A 254 -1.48 -24.53 13.18
C THR A 254 -2.25 -24.18 11.90
N PRO A 255 -1.62 -23.60 10.87
CA PRO A 255 -2.30 -23.33 9.60
C PRO A 255 -2.72 -24.65 8.97
N ALA A 256 -4.01 -24.79 8.67
CA ALA A 256 -4.54 -25.92 7.93
C ALA A 256 -3.93 -25.96 6.53
N SER A 257 -3.38 -27.10 6.14
CA SER A 257 -2.83 -27.32 4.80
C SER A 257 -3.89 -27.00 3.73
N PRO A 258 -3.53 -26.29 2.65
CA PRO A 258 -4.45 -26.06 1.55
C PRO A 258 -4.86 -27.40 0.92
N PRO A 259 -6.13 -27.55 0.49
CA PRO A 259 -6.61 -28.77 -0.15
C PRO A 259 -5.83 -29.00 -1.45
N GLU A 260 -5.30 -30.21 -1.57
CA GLU A 260 -4.59 -30.69 -2.75
C GLU A 260 -5.54 -30.66 -3.96
N PRO A 261 -5.15 -30.03 -5.09
CA PRO A 261 -6.00 -29.98 -6.27
C PRO A 261 -6.19 -31.40 -6.83
N PRO A 262 -7.40 -31.77 -7.25
CA PRO A 262 -7.65 -33.11 -7.79
C PRO A 262 -6.81 -33.34 -9.06
N PRO A 263 -6.19 -34.51 -9.22
CA PRO A 263 -5.46 -34.84 -10.44
C PRO A 263 -6.45 -34.97 -11.61
N GLY A 264 -6.29 -34.13 -12.65
CA GLY A 264 -6.87 -34.41 -13.98
C GLY A 264 -7.78 -33.37 -14.63
N SER A 265 -7.73 -32.07 -14.26
CA SER A 265 -8.49 -31.05 -15.02
C SER A 265 -7.71 -30.55 -16.25
N CYS A 266 -7.90 -31.21 -17.39
CA CYS A 266 -7.57 -30.68 -18.71
C CYS A 266 -8.58 -29.58 -19.07
N SER A 267 -8.18 -28.32 -19.10
CA SER A 267 -9.02 -27.23 -19.62
C SER A 267 -9.09 -27.30 -21.15
N PRO A 268 -10.27 -27.35 -21.77
CA PRO A 268 -10.40 -27.21 -23.22
C PRO A 268 -10.20 -25.75 -23.65
N SER A 269 -9.31 -25.55 -24.62
CA SER A 269 -9.14 -24.28 -25.34
C SER A 269 -10.45 -23.88 -26.00
N SER A 270 -10.99 -22.71 -25.65
CA SER A 270 -12.14 -22.14 -26.35
C SER A 270 -11.73 -21.63 -27.74
N PRO A 271 -12.49 -21.94 -28.81
CA PRO A 271 -12.31 -21.32 -30.12
C PRO A 271 -12.81 -19.88 -30.08
N GLY A 272 -11.99 -18.95 -30.57
CA GLY A 272 -12.32 -17.54 -30.69
C GLY A 272 -13.47 -17.29 -31.67
N PRO A 273 -14.29 -16.25 -31.47
CA PRO A 273 -15.36 -15.91 -32.41
C PRO A 273 -14.78 -15.25 -33.66
N ASP A 274 -14.95 -15.92 -34.80
CA ASP A 274 -14.89 -15.29 -36.12
C ASP A 274 -16.01 -14.23 -36.20
N GLY A 275 -15.60 -12.97 -36.27
CA GLY A 275 -16.45 -11.81 -36.52
C GLY A 275 -15.93 -11.06 -37.73
N SER A 276 -16.65 -11.21 -38.83
CA SER A 276 -16.43 -10.65 -40.16
C SER A 276 -16.44 -9.11 -40.22
N ASP A 277 -15.89 -8.61 -41.33
CA ASP A 277 -16.03 -7.27 -41.91
C ASP A 277 -15.06 -6.15 -41.44
N GLN A 278 -13.88 -6.12 -42.06
CA GLN A 278 -13.19 -4.86 -42.34
C GLN A 278 -12.91 -4.70 -43.84
N PRO A 279 -13.19 -3.51 -44.42
CA PRO A 279 -12.93 -3.22 -45.83
C PRO A 279 -11.43 -3.04 -46.11
N SER A 280 -10.99 -3.67 -47.20
CA SER A 280 -9.64 -3.68 -47.73
C SER A 280 -9.13 -2.27 -48.06
N THR A 281 -8.15 -1.78 -47.31
CA THR A 281 -7.26 -0.70 -47.76
C THR A 281 -6.19 -1.27 -48.70
N PRO A 282 -5.87 -0.61 -49.84
CA PRO A 282 -4.81 -1.08 -50.74
C PRO A 282 -3.41 -0.85 -50.14
N PRO A 283 -2.42 -1.71 -50.46
CA PRO A 283 -1.07 -1.62 -49.92
C PRO A 283 -0.30 -0.43 -50.52
N SER A 284 0.13 0.50 -49.66
CA SER A 284 1.19 1.45 -50.00
C SER A 284 2.53 0.71 -50.08
N ALA A 285 3.14 0.76 -51.26
CA ALA A 285 4.50 0.30 -51.51
C ALA A 285 5.53 1.18 -50.77
N CYS A 286 6.45 0.54 -50.05
CA CYS A 286 7.69 1.17 -49.59
C CYS A 286 8.75 1.10 -50.70
N PRO A 287 9.41 2.21 -51.09
CA PRO A 287 10.60 2.14 -51.92
C PRO A 287 11.80 1.66 -51.09
N GLY A 288 12.55 0.72 -51.65
CA GLY A 288 13.77 0.17 -51.07
C GLY A 288 14.96 1.16 -51.06
N PRO A 289 16.06 0.79 -50.38
CA PRO A 289 17.22 1.64 -50.17
C PRO A 289 18.06 1.79 -51.44
N GLN A 290 18.52 3.02 -51.73
CA GLN A 290 19.63 3.25 -52.65
C GLN A 290 20.94 3.28 -51.86
N ALA A 291 21.97 2.74 -52.51
CA ALA A 291 23.34 2.56 -52.06
C ALA A 291 24.10 3.89 -51.84
#